data_AF-A0A1B8SD97-F1
#
_entry.id   AF-A0A1B8SD97-F1
#
_cell.length_a   1.000
_cell.length_b   1.000
_cell.length_c   1.000
_cell.angle_alpha   90.00
_cell.angle_beta   90.00
_cell.angle_gamma   90.00
#
_symmetry.space_group_name_H-M   'P 1'
#
loop_
_entity.id
_entity.type
_entity.pdbx_description
1 polymer ?
#
loop_
_entity_poly.entity_id
_entity_poly.type
_entity_poly.pdbx_seq_one_letter_code
_entity_poly.pdbx_strand_id
1 'polypeptide(L)'
;MYLFGALHGRRSGQQPDLELLYVAAMFHDFGLTARYQNSTQRFEIDGADAARQFLLEHDVDPSDADRVWLGIALHTTPEVPARLDTETALLAAGVKTDVVGVGKHDLATADIDAVITAHPRPEFKNRILAAFNSGMKHRPETTFGTMNDDVLAHFDPGFQRGNLVEAILNSPWPE
;
A
#
# COMPACT_ATOMS: atom_id res chain seq x y z
N MET A 1 -7.74 -6.93 -1.93
CA MET A 1 -6.67 -7.21 -0.94
C MET A 1 -7.17 -7.63 0.46
N TYR A 2 -8.23 -7.04 1.04
CA TYR A 2 -8.78 -7.40 2.37
C TYR A 2 -8.93 -8.91 2.60
N LEU A 3 -9.66 -9.59 1.71
CA LEU A 3 -9.93 -11.02 1.83
C LEU A 3 -8.65 -11.88 1.83
N PHE A 4 -7.65 -11.51 1.03
CA PHE A 4 -6.36 -12.20 1.05
C PHE A 4 -5.62 -11.98 2.37
N GLY A 5 -5.67 -10.78 2.95
CA GLY A 5 -5.13 -10.52 4.28
C GLY A 5 -5.80 -11.38 5.36
N ALA A 6 -7.13 -11.44 5.35
CA ALA A 6 -7.90 -12.28 6.28
C ALA A 6 -7.59 -13.78 6.11
N LEU A 7 -7.44 -14.27 4.87
CA LEU A 7 -7.05 -15.65 4.59
C LEU A 7 -5.64 -15.98 5.12
N HIS A 8 -4.69 -15.06 4.95
CA HIS A 8 -3.36 -15.20 5.55
C HIS A 8 -3.43 -15.25 7.07
N GLY A 9 -4.24 -14.39 7.70
CA GLY A 9 -4.45 -14.41 9.15
C GLY A 9 -5.01 -15.74 9.64
N ARG A 10 -6.05 -16.25 8.97
CA ARG A 10 -6.62 -17.57 9.26
C ARG A 10 -5.58 -18.69 9.14
N ARG A 11 -4.74 -18.66 8.10
CA ARG A 11 -3.67 -19.64 7.91
C ARG A 11 -2.59 -19.56 8.99
N SER A 12 -2.19 -18.35 9.38
CA SER A 12 -1.13 -18.13 10.37
C SER A 12 -1.60 -18.20 11.82
N GLY A 13 -2.91 -18.38 12.06
CA GLY A 13 -3.50 -18.35 13.40
C GLY A 13 -3.58 -16.94 14.00
N GLN A 14 -3.41 -15.90 13.18
CA GLN A 14 -3.53 -14.50 13.58
C GLN A 14 -4.99 -14.05 13.48
N GLN A 15 -5.46 -13.31 14.50
CA GLN A 15 -6.82 -12.79 14.57
C GLN A 15 -6.76 -11.25 14.55
N PRO A 16 -6.86 -10.61 13.37
CA PRO A 16 -7.00 -9.17 13.29
C PRO A 16 -8.38 -8.73 13.78
N ASP A 17 -8.50 -7.48 14.18
CA ASP A 17 -9.78 -6.79 14.08
C ASP A 17 -10.16 -6.67 12.60
N LEU A 18 -11.27 -7.32 12.23
CA LEU A 18 -11.71 -7.40 10.84
C LEU A 18 -12.28 -6.06 10.32
N GLU A 19 -12.78 -5.20 11.19
CA GLU A 19 -13.28 -3.88 10.81
C GLU A 19 -12.10 -2.93 10.55
N LEU A 20 -11.09 -2.93 11.42
CA LEU A 20 -9.88 -2.13 11.22
C LEU A 20 -9.11 -2.58 9.97
N LEU A 21 -8.96 -3.90 9.76
CA LEU A 21 -8.34 -4.41 8.54
C LEU A 21 -9.13 -4.04 7.28
N TYR A 22 -10.47 -4.00 7.36
CA TYR A 22 -11.33 -3.60 6.26
C TYR A 22 -11.18 -2.11 5.93
N VAL A 23 -11.19 -1.23 6.94
CA VAL A 23 -10.95 0.20 6.74
C VAL A 23 -9.56 0.44 6.16
N ALA A 24 -8.53 -0.21 6.70
CA ALA A 24 -7.17 -0.12 6.17
C ALA A 24 -7.12 -0.53 4.68
N ALA A 25 -7.78 -1.63 4.32
CA ALA A 25 -7.87 -2.11 2.95
C ALA A 25 -8.61 -1.14 2.01
N MET A 26 -9.66 -0.47 2.50
CA MET A 26 -10.42 0.49 1.71
C MET A 26 -9.64 1.77 1.42
N PHE A 27 -8.76 2.19 2.35
CA PHE A 27 -8.06 3.46 2.26
C PHE A 27 -6.61 3.37 1.74
N HIS A 28 -6.00 2.17 1.65
CA HIS A 28 -4.57 2.06 1.33
C HIS A 28 -4.12 2.77 0.04
N ASP A 29 -4.97 2.73 -1.00
CA ASP A 29 -4.74 3.38 -2.30
C ASP A 29 -5.51 4.71 -2.45
N PHE A 30 -6.18 5.19 -1.41
CA PHE A 30 -7.06 6.37 -1.48
C PHE A 30 -6.29 7.65 -1.85
N GLY A 31 -5.01 7.72 -1.50
CA GLY A 31 -4.11 8.81 -1.89
C GLY A 31 -3.83 8.91 -3.40
N LEU A 32 -4.23 7.93 -4.21
CA LEU A 32 -4.12 7.97 -5.67
C LEU A 32 -5.31 8.66 -6.36
N THR A 33 -6.36 8.94 -5.60
CA THR A 33 -7.58 9.52 -6.16
C THR A 33 -7.38 10.98 -6.59
N ALA A 34 -8.26 11.49 -7.45
CA ALA A 34 -8.20 12.87 -7.94
C ALA A 34 -8.25 13.94 -6.83
N ARG A 35 -8.71 13.57 -5.63
CA ARG A 35 -8.66 14.43 -4.43
C ARG A 35 -7.24 14.89 -4.10
N TYR A 36 -6.23 14.08 -4.41
CA TYR A 36 -4.82 14.31 -4.08
C TYR A 36 -3.98 14.71 -5.30
N GLN A 37 -4.60 15.14 -6.40
CA GLN A 37 -3.91 15.54 -7.64
C GLN A 37 -2.93 16.73 -7.48
N ASN A 38 -3.02 17.48 -6.38
CA ASN A 38 -2.13 18.60 -6.04
C ASN A 38 -1.28 18.32 -4.78
N SER A 39 -1.37 17.10 -4.21
CA SER A 39 -0.57 16.73 -3.05
C SER A 39 0.89 16.55 -3.46
N THR A 40 1.80 16.94 -2.57
CA THR A 40 3.25 16.71 -2.68
C THR A 40 3.73 15.64 -1.69
N GLN A 41 2.81 14.94 -1.02
CA GLN A 41 3.12 13.82 -0.12
C GLN A 41 3.12 12.49 -0.87
N ARG A 42 3.65 11.44 -0.26
CA ARG A 42 3.44 10.07 -0.73
C ARG A 42 1.96 9.70 -0.70
N PHE A 43 1.49 8.94 -1.69
CA PHE A 43 0.07 8.54 -1.74
C PHE A 43 -0.30 7.64 -0.56
N GLU A 44 0.65 6.85 -0.05
CA GLU A 44 0.44 6.00 1.12
C GLU A 44 0.13 6.85 2.36
N ILE A 45 0.80 8.00 2.50
CA ILE A 45 0.57 8.93 3.62
C ILE A 45 -0.76 9.65 3.46
N ASP A 46 -1.09 10.11 2.26
CA ASP A 46 -2.39 10.73 1.97
C ASP A 46 -3.57 9.77 2.28
N GLY A 47 -3.41 8.48 1.94
CA GLY A 47 -4.40 7.44 2.26
C GLY A 47 -4.47 7.15 3.77
N ALA A 48 -3.32 7.08 4.44
CA ALA A 48 -3.24 6.87 5.88
C ALA A 48 -3.91 8.01 6.66
N ASP A 49 -3.61 9.25 6.31
CA ASP A 49 -4.19 10.46 6.92
C ASP A 49 -5.73 10.47 6.78
N ALA A 50 -6.22 10.12 5.59
CA ALA A 50 -7.65 10.02 5.32
C ALA A 50 -8.34 8.93 6.17
N ALA A 51 -7.72 7.76 6.29
CA ALA A 51 -8.25 6.65 7.08
C ALA A 51 -8.30 7.02 8.57
N ARG A 52 -7.23 7.63 9.08
CA ARG A 52 -7.15 8.07 10.47
C ARG A 52 -8.20 9.12 10.78
N GLN A 53 -8.36 10.12 9.92
CA GLN A 53 -9.42 11.11 10.07
C GLN A 53 -10.80 10.44 10.09
N PHE A 54 -11.08 9.55 9.12
CA PHE A 54 -12.34 8.83 9.03
C PHE A 54 -12.66 8.05 10.31
N LEU A 55 -11.69 7.30 10.85
CA LEU A 55 -11.85 6.51 12.08
C LEU A 55 -12.12 7.38 13.31
N LEU A 56 -11.39 8.48 13.47
CA LEU A 56 -11.58 9.42 14.57
C LEU A 56 -12.94 10.13 14.50
N GLU A 57 -13.44 10.43 13.30
CA GLU A 57 -14.79 10.98 13.09
C GLU A 57 -15.91 9.97 13.42
N HIS A 58 -15.57 8.68 13.55
CA HIS A 58 -16.49 7.60 13.93
C HIS A 58 -16.22 7.07 15.34
N ASP A 59 -15.58 7.88 16.19
CA ASP A 59 -15.32 7.58 17.61
C ASP A 59 -14.49 6.29 17.84
N VAL A 60 -13.71 5.85 16.84
CA VAL A 60 -12.75 4.75 17.01
C VAL A 60 -11.58 5.23 17.87
N ASP A 61 -11.07 4.33 18.72
CA ASP A 61 -9.97 4.64 19.62
C ASP A 61 -8.76 5.21 18.86
N PRO A 62 -8.12 6.30 19.32
CA PRO A 62 -6.98 6.89 18.63
C PRO A 62 -5.82 5.93 18.40
N SER A 63 -5.58 4.97 19.30
CA SER A 63 -4.53 3.96 19.12
C SER A 63 -4.87 3.00 17.98
N ASP A 64 -6.14 2.68 17.79
CA ASP A 64 -6.62 1.85 16.67
C ASP A 64 -6.55 2.60 15.35
N ALA A 65 -6.90 3.89 15.36
CA ALA A 65 -6.72 4.77 14.20
C ALA A 65 -5.24 4.92 13.82
N ASP A 66 -4.34 5.01 14.80
CA ASP A 66 -2.89 5.06 14.58
C ASP A 66 -2.35 3.73 14.02
N ARG A 67 -2.87 2.57 14.47
CA ARG A 67 -2.53 1.25 13.89
C ARG A 67 -2.94 1.17 12.42
N VAL A 68 -4.16 1.58 12.08
CA VAL A 68 -4.63 1.62 10.68
C VAL A 68 -3.78 2.58 9.84
N TRP A 69 -3.48 3.77 10.38
CA TRP A 69 -2.59 4.73 9.73
C TRP A 69 -1.22 4.11 9.42
N LEU A 70 -0.60 3.45 10.42
CA LEU A 70 0.71 2.83 10.28
C LEU A 70 0.71 1.71 9.24
N GLY A 71 -0.32 0.86 9.28
CA GLY A 71 -0.51 -0.20 8.30
C GLY A 71 -0.55 0.34 6.87
N ILE A 72 -1.36 1.37 6.63
CA ILE A 72 -1.46 2.00 5.31
C ILE A 72 -0.13 2.69 4.95
N ALA A 73 0.49 3.46 5.84
CA ALA A 73 1.72 4.19 5.52
C ALA A 73 2.88 3.26 5.11
N LEU A 74 2.88 2.03 5.61
CA LEU A 74 3.94 1.05 5.36
C LEU A 74 3.56 -0.07 4.39
N HIS A 75 2.34 -0.09 3.82
CA HIS A 75 1.86 -1.26 3.08
C HIS A 75 2.67 -1.58 1.81
N THR A 76 3.37 -0.59 1.24
CA THR A 76 4.30 -0.75 0.10
C THR A 76 5.75 -1.03 0.52
N THR A 77 6.07 -0.92 1.81
CA THR A 77 7.43 -1.08 2.33
C THR A 77 7.79 -2.57 2.44
N PRO A 78 8.85 -3.04 1.76
CA PRO A 78 9.29 -4.43 1.90
C PRO A 78 9.74 -4.73 3.33
N GLU A 79 9.49 -5.98 3.75
CA GLU A 79 9.98 -6.60 5.01
C GLU A 79 9.49 -6.00 6.33
N VAL A 80 9.35 -4.68 6.46
CA VAL A 80 9.03 -3.99 7.72
C VAL A 80 7.64 -4.36 8.26
N PRO A 81 6.54 -4.31 7.47
CA PRO A 81 5.19 -4.54 8.00
C PRO A 81 5.00 -5.92 8.64
N ALA A 82 5.75 -6.92 8.17
CA ALA A 82 5.63 -8.29 8.67
C ALA A 82 6.12 -8.46 10.12
N ARG A 83 6.81 -7.46 10.69
CA ARG A 83 7.29 -7.46 12.08
C ARG A 83 6.48 -6.56 13.02
N LEU A 84 5.39 -5.97 12.52
CA LEU A 84 4.53 -5.07 13.29
C LEU A 84 3.28 -5.82 13.78
N ASP A 85 2.27 -5.07 14.20
CA ASP A 85 0.99 -5.62 14.66
C ASP A 85 0.27 -6.45 13.58
N THR A 86 -0.71 -7.22 14.02
CA THR A 86 -1.44 -8.18 13.17
C THR A 86 -2.11 -7.49 11.99
N GLU A 87 -2.79 -6.37 12.21
CA GLU A 87 -3.51 -5.63 11.17
C GLU A 87 -2.53 -5.10 10.11
N THR A 88 -1.42 -4.49 10.54
CA THR A 88 -0.36 -4.00 9.64
C THR A 88 0.25 -5.14 8.81
N ALA A 89 0.59 -6.25 9.45
CA ALA A 89 1.20 -7.39 8.77
C ALA A 89 0.25 -8.02 7.73
N LEU A 90 -1.03 -8.20 8.09
CA LEU A 90 -2.04 -8.81 7.23
C LEU A 90 -2.50 -7.89 6.11
N LEU A 91 -2.53 -6.57 6.34
CA LEU A 91 -2.75 -5.59 5.27
C LEU A 91 -1.66 -5.73 4.20
N ALA A 92 -0.38 -5.65 4.59
CA ALA A 92 0.72 -5.79 3.64
C ALA A 92 0.73 -7.17 2.95
N ALA A 93 0.42 -8.25 3.66
CA ALA A 93 0.32 -9.59 3.06
C ALA A 93 -0.80 -9.67 2.00
N GLY A 94 -1.95 -9.07 2.28
CA GLY A 94 -3.05 -9.01 1.34
C GLY A 94 -2.71 -8.17 0.10
N VAL A 95 -2.04 -7.02 0.24
CA VAL A 95 -1.59 -6.19 -0.91
C VAL A 95 -0.61 -6.98 -1.77
N LYS A 96 0.42 -7.56 -1.15
CA LYS A 96 1.44 -8.36 -1.85
C LYS A 96 0.83 -9.54 -2.62
N THR A 97 -0.17 -10.21 -2.05
CA THR A 97 -0.91 -11.28 -2.73
C THR A 97 -1.71 -10.75 -3.91
N ASP A 98 -2.42 -9.63 -3.71
CA ASP A 98 -3.31 -9.08 -4.71
C ASP A 98 -2.56 -8.53 -5.93
N VAL A 99 -1.47 -7.80 -5.70
CA VAL A 99 -0.73 -7.06 -6.75
C VAL A 99 0.37 -7.91 -7.39
N VAL A 100 1.21 -8.55 -6.57
CA VAL A 100 2.44 -9.24 -7.02
C VAL A 100 2.26 -10.77 -7.03
N GLY A 101 1.24 -11.29 -6.35
CA GLY A 101 1.01 -12.74 -6.24
C GLY A 101 1.86 -13.44 -5.17
N VAL A 102 2.58 -12.69 -4.33
CA VAL A 102 3.37 -13.23 -3.22
C VAL A 102 2.45 -13.89 -2.21
N GLY A 103 2.79 -15.08 -1.72
CA GLY A 103 1.96 -15.83 -0.78
C GLY A 103 0.70 -16.44 -1.38
N LYS A 104 0.45 -16.29 -2.70
CA LYS A 104 -0.70 -16.93 -3.34
C LYS A 104 -0.67 -18.46 -3.21
N HIS A 105 0.50 -19.09 -3.33
CA HIS A 105 0.65 -20.55 -3.23
C HIS A 105 0.50 -21.08 -1.81
N ASP A 106 0.49 -20.19 -0.81
CA ASP A 106 0.28 -20.54 0.58
C ASP A 106 -1.21 -20.70 0.93
N LEU A 107 -2.11 -20.16 0.10
CA LEU A 107 -3.55 -20.18 0.30
C LEU A 107 -4.22 -21.32 -0.49
N ALA A 108 -5.36 -21.81 -0.01
CA ALA A 108 -6.12 -22.83 -0.71
C ALA A 108 -6.65 -22.31 -2.04
N THR A 109 -6.54 -23.10 -3.11
CA THR A 109 -7.04 -22.74 -4.45
C THR A 109 -8.52 -22.37 -4.43
N ALA A 110 -9.35 -23.11 -3.68
CA ALA A 110 -10.77 -22.83 -3.56
C ALA A 110 -11.07 -21.46 -2.94
N ASP A 111 -10.29 -21.02 -1.96
CA ASP A 111 -10.44 -19.68 -1.34
C ASP A 111 -10.04 -18.58 -2.33
N ILE A 112 -8.96 -18.79 -3.08
CA ILE A 112 -8.53 -17.86 -4.14
C ILE A 112 -9.62 -17.73 -5.20
N ASP A 113 -10.14 -18.86 -5.68
CA ASP A 113 -11.18 -18.92 -6.71
C ASP A 113 -12.47 -18.23 -6.24
N ALA A 114 -12.86 -18.42 -4.98
CA ALA A 114 -13.99 -17.72 -4.38
C ALA A 114 -13.78 -16.20 -4.37
N VAL A 115 -12.59 -15.73 -3.96
CA VAL A 115 -12.26 -14.28 -3.94
C VAL A 115 -12.33 -13.68 -5.34
N ILE A 116 -11.70 -14.29 -6.34
CA ILE A 116 -11.68 -13.72 -7.71
C ILE A 116 -13.01 -13.88 -8.44
N THR A 117 -13.85 -14.82 -8.03
CA THR A 117 -15.23 -14.95 -8.53
C THR A 117 -16.11 -13.84 -7.95
N ALA A 118 -16.00 -13.57 -6.64
CA ALA A 118 -16.75 -12.51 -5.98
C ALA A 118 -16.26 -11.10 -6.37
N HIS A 119 -14.96 -10.95 -6.64
CA HIS A 119 -14.34 -9.70 -7.04
C HIS A 119 -13.53 -9.88 -8.34
N PRO A 120 -14.20 -9.91 -9.51
CA PRO A 120 -13.52 -10.05 -10.79
C PRO A 120 -12.51 -8.93 -11.05
N ARG A 121 -11.40 -9.28 -11.70
CA ARG A 121 -10.23 -8.38 -11.86
C ARG A 121 -9.82 -8.17 -13.33
N PRO A 122 -10.74 -7.82 -14.25
CA PRO A 122 -10.41 -7.67 -15.67
C PRO A 122 -9.40 -6.54 -15.88
N GLU A 123 -8.38 -6.79 -16.71
CA GLU A 123 -7.29 -5.84 -17.01
C GLU A 123 -6.60 -5.26 -15.77
N PHE A 124 -6.68 -5.94 -14.61
CA PHE A 124 -6.23 -5.38 -13.34
C PHE A 124 -4.80 -4.87 -13.39
N LYS A 125 -3.87 -5.64 -13.99
CA LYS A 125 -2.45 -5.28 -14.07
C LYS A 125 -2.23 -3.94 -14.78
N ASN A 126 -2.91 -3.73 -15.92
CA ASN A 126 -2.80 -2.49 -16.68
C ASN A 126 -3.48 -1.33 -15.94
N ARG A 127 -4.64 -1.59 -15.33
CA ARG A 127 -5.43 -0.58 -14.62
C ARG A 127 -4.75 -0.08 -13.34
N ILE A 128 -4.14 -0.97 -12.56
CA ILE A 128 -3.43 -0.57 -11.34
C ILE A 128 -2.17 0.22 -11.67
N LEU A 129 -1.40 -0.19 -12.68
CA LEU A 129 -0.22 0.56 -13.13
C LEU A 129 -0.61 1.96 -13.64
N ALA A 130 -1.70 2.07 -14.40
CA ALA A 130 -2.21 3.36 -14.86
C ALA A 130 -2.69 4.26 -13.70
N ALA A 131 -3.31 3.67 -12.67
CA ALA A 131 -3.74 4.40 -11.47
C ALA A 131 -2.54 4.92 -10.67
N PHE A 132 -1.54 4.08 -10.43
CA PHE A 132 -0.29 4.46 -9.78
C PHE A 132 0.41 5.60 -10.54
N ASN A 133 0.62 5.47 -11.85
CA ASN A 133 1.22 6.52 -12.66
C ASN A 133 0.42 7.83 -12.58
N SER A 134 -0.89 7.76 -12.78
CA SER A 134 -1.76 8.94 -12.76
C SER A 134 -1.74 9.67 -11.41
N GLY A 135 -1.67 8.91 -10.32
CA GLY A 135 -1.65 9.44 -8.95
C GLY A 135 -0.28 9.96 -8.49
N MET A 136 0.80 9.72 -9.22
CA MET A 136 2.17 10.05 -8.77
C MET A 136 2.99 10.88 -9.76
N LYS A 137 2.66 10.91 -11.06
CA LYS A 137 3.44 11.63 -12.08
C LYS A 137 3.60 13.14 -11.83
N HIS A 138 2.71 13.75 -11.05
CA HIS A 138 2.79 15.17 -10.68
C HIS A 138 3.63 15.44 -9.43
N ARG A 139 4.08 14.38 -8.75
CA ARG A 139 4.90 14.41 -7.53
C ARG A 139 6.02 13.35 -7.59
N PRO A 140 6.82 13.32 -8.66
CA PRO A 140 7.79 12.26 -8.93
C PRO A 140 8.84 12.09 -7.82
N GLU A 141 9.17 13.16 -7.09
CA GLU A 141 10.15 13.13 -6.00
C GLU A 141 9.69 12.23 -4.85
N THR A 142 8.38 12.06 -4.68
CA THR A 142 7.79 11.23 -3.61
C THR A 142 7.98 9.73 -3.83
N THR A 143 8.35 9.30 -5.04
CA THR A 143 8.58 7.89 -5.36
C THR A 143 10.00 7.43 -5.06
N PHE A 144 10.94 8.35 -4.80
CA PHE A 144 12.32 8.01 -4.52
C PHE A 144 12.45 7.10 -3.28
N GLY A 145 13.19 6.00 -3.42
CA GLY A 145 13.38 5.00 -2.36
C GLY A 145 12.19 4.06 -2.15
N THR A 146 11.22 4.05 -3.07
CA THR A 146 10.05 3.15 -3.04
C THR A 146 9.97 2.35 -4.34
N MET A 147 9.13 1.31 -4.39
CA MET A 147 8.84 0.59 -5.64
C MET A 147 8.09 1.43 -6.69
N ASN A 148 7.61 2.62 -6.33
CA ASN A 148 6.73 3.42 -7.19
C ASN A 148 7.49 4.12 -8.33
N ASP A 149 8.80 4.29 -8.21
CA ASP A 149 9.63 4.88 -9.26
C ASP A 149 9.73 3.96 -10.50
N ASP A 150 9.57 2.64 -10.31
CA ASP A 150 9.40 1.65 -11.38
C ASP A 150 8.18 1.94 -12.25
N VAL A 151 7.08 2.35 -11.62
CA VAL A 151 5.86 2.68 -12.34
C VAL A 151 6.08 3.93 -13.19
N LEU A 152 6.67 4.99 -12.63
CA LEU A 152 6.93 6.22 -13.39
C LEU A 152 7.88 5.98 -14.57
N ALA A 153 8.98 5.24 -14.33
CA ALA A 153 9.93 4.88 -15.38
C ALA A 153 9.31 4.03 -16.50
N HIS A 154 8.29 3.22 -16.19
CA HIS A 154 7.56 2.45 -17.19
C HIS A 154 6.75 3.33 -18.15
N PHE A 155 6.14 4.42 -17.65
CA PHE A 155 5.27 5.29 -18.45
C PHE A 155 6.00 6.49 -19.07
N ASP A 156 7.11 6.93 -18.48
CA ASP A 156 7.91 8.05 -18.96
C ASP A 156 9.39 7.66 -19.09
N PRO A 157 9.88 7.39 -20.32
CA PRO A 157 11.30 7.10 -20.56
C PRO A 157 12.25 8.26 -20.19
N GLY A 158 11.73 9.48 -20.05
CA GLY A 158 12.50 10.66 -19.63
C GLY A 158 12.62 10.81 -18.12
N PHE A 159 11.83 10.07 -17.33
CA PHE A 159 11.84 10.16 -15.87
C PHE A 159 13.23 9.82 -15.30
N GLN A 160 13.78 10.76 -14.53
CA GLN A 160 15.06 10.59 -13.84
C GLN A 160 14.81 10.14 -12.42
N ARG A 161 15.28 8.94 -12.09
CA ARG A 161 15.19 8.41 -10.73
C ARG A 161 16.19 9.12 -9.82
N GLY A 162 15.79 9.35 -8.58
CA GLY A 162 16.74 9.76 -7.55
C GLY A 162 17.81 8.68 -7.33
N ASN A 163 19.01 9.12 -6.96
CA ASN A 163 20.14 8.24 -6.69
C ASN A 163 20.69 8.54 -5.28
N LEU A 164 20.52 7.59 -4.35
CA LEU A 164 20.99 7.74 -2.98
C LEU A 164 22.51 7.88 -2.89
N VAL A 165 23.25 7.13 -3.71
CA VAL A 165 24.72 7.16 -3.69
C VAL A 165 25.22 8.54 -4.13
N GLU A 166 24.65 9.10 -5.19
CA GLU A 166 24.98 10.47 -5.61
C GLU A 166 24.58 11.51 -4.56
N ALA A 167 23.44 11.34 -3.91
CA ALA A 167 23.02 12.22 -2.82
C ALA A 167 24.00 12.19 -1.63
N ILE A 168 24.55 11.01 -1.30
CA ILE A 168 25.56 10.85 -0.25
C ILE A 168 26.88 11.51 -0.68
N LEU A 169 27.37 11.24 -1.90
CA LEU A 169 28.64 11.79 -2.40
C LEU A 169 28.61 13.31 -2.56
N ASN A 170 27.45 13.88 -2.87
CA ASN A 170 27.24 15.33 -3.00
C ASN A 170 26.68 15.98 -1.72
N SER A 171 26.67 15.24 -0.61
CA SER A 171 26.25 15.76 0.69
C SER A 171 27.10 16.98 1.08
N PRO A 172 26.51 18.06 1.63
CA PRO A 172 27.25 19.27 2.00
C PRO A 172 28.13 19.09 3.25
N TRP A 173 28.05 17.92 3.91
CA TRP A 173 28.92 17.59 5.03
C TRP A 173 30.37 17.39 4.55
N PRO A 174 31.38 17.84 5.33
CA PRO A 174 32.76 17.46 5.07
C PRO A 174 32.93 15.94 5.20
N GLU A 175 34.00 15.40 4.57
CA GLU A 175 34.40 13.98 4.73
C GLU A 175 34.53 13.54 6.19
#